data_AF-A0A3E2B6Z3-F1
#
_entry.id   AF-A0A3E2B6Z3-F1
#
_cell.length_a   1.000
_cell.length_b   1.000
_cell.length_c   1.000
_cell.angle_alpha   90.00
_cell.angle_beta   90.00
_cell.angle_gamma   90.00
#
_symmetry.space_group_name_H-M   'P 1'
#
loop_
_entity.id
_entity.type
_entity.pdbx_description
1 polymer ?
#
loop_
_entity_poly.entity_id
_entity_poly.type
_entity_poly.pdbx_seq_one_letter_code
_entity_poly.pdbx_strand_id
1 'polypeptide(L)'
;MRIVSIFLATLVLIFSLSACQIVNEEELATIREEGYQQGKESAERDSASALSAQYDAGHEEGYQAGYQKGREDGLKEAAQKAKADKAKEESKPQSKTSTAASSSGNSTTTSQGTQTATVYVTDTGSKYHRYGCRYLRESCHARTLSQAKGQGYTACSVCNPPA
;
A
#
# COMPACT_ATOMS: atom_id res chain seq x y z
N MET A 1 -2.51 69.51 55.42
CA MET A 1 -2.89 68.08 55.44
C MET A 1 -3.80 67.70 54.29
N ARG A 2 -4.92 68.39 54.04
CA ARG A 2 -5.84 68.08 52.92
C ARG A 2 -5.17 68.07 51.53
N ILE A 3 -4.29 69.02 51.24
CA ILE A 3 -3.58 69.13 49.96
C ILE A 3 -2.64 67.92 49.75
N VAL A 4 -1.89 67.51 50.78
CA VAL A 4 -0.97 66.36 50.73
C VAL A 4 -1.73 65.05 50.53
N SER A 5 -2.88 64.87 51.19
CA SER A 5 -3.75 63.70 50.98
C SER A 5 -4.33 63.64 49.56
N ILE A 6 -4.66 64.79 48.97
CA ILE A 6 -5.16 64.85 47.59
C ILE A 6 -4.04 64.43 46.61
N PHE A 7 -2.81 64.94 46.78
CA PHE A 7 -1.68 64.55 45.94
C PHE A 7 -1.28 63.09 46.06
N LEU A 8 -1.36 62.50 47.26
CA LEU A 8 -1.12 61.06 47.45
C LEU A 8 -2.21 60.22 46.79
N ALA A 9 -3.48 60.61 46.92
CA ALA A 9 -4.59 59.89 46.31
C ALA A 9 -4.52 59.94 44.77
N THR A 10 -4.12 61.07 44.18
CA THR A 10 -3.93 61.17 42.73
C THR A 10 -2.71 60.39 42.25
N LEU A 11 -1.60 60.39 42.97
CA LEU A 11 -0.42 59.56 42.64
C LEU A 11 -0.75 58.07 42.65
N VAL A 12 -1.50 57.60 43.65
CA VAL A 12 -1.93 56.20 43.74
C VAL A 12 -2.87 55.84 42.59
N LEU A 13 -3.80 56.74 42.21
CA LEU A 13 -4.68 56.55 41.05
C LEU A 13 -3.91 56.52 39.72
N ILE A 14 -2.89 57.37 39.56
CA ILE A 14 -2.07 57.41 38.34
C ILE A 14 -1.21 56.14 38.24
N PHE A 15 -0.65 55.67 39.36
CA PHE A 15 0.15 54.46 39.39
C PHE A 15 -0.70 53.20 39.17
N SER A 16 -1.92 53.16 39.70
CA SER A 16 -2.86 52.05 39.48
C SER A 16 -3.43 52.02 38.06
N LEU A 17 -3.68 53.18 37.43
CA LEU A 17 -4.05 53.25 36.01
C LEU A 17 -2.89 52.85 35.09
N SER A 18 -1.66 53.24 35.44
CA SER A 18 -0.45 52.88 34.67
C SER A 18 -0.16 51.37 34.73
N ALA A 19 -0.54 50.68 35.81
CA ALA A 19 -0.41 49.23 35.95
C ALA A 19 -1.38 48.43 35.06
N CYS A 20 -2.42 49.05 34.50
CA CYS A 20 -3.39 48.40 33.61
C CYS A 20 -3.07 48.56 32.11
N GLN A 21 -2.04 49.33 31.72
CA GLN A 21 -1.79 49.70 30.32
C GLN A 21 -0.55 49.08 29.67
N ILE A 22 0.06 48.05 30.26
CA ILE A 22 1.26 47.43 29.69
C ILE A 22 0.95 45.99 29.27
N VAL A 23 0.04 45.84 28.32
CA VAL A 23 0.17 44.73 27.35
C VAL A 23 0.98 45.34 26.21
N ASN A 24 2.29 45.10 26.22
CA ASN A 24 3.15 45.59 25.16
C ASN A 24 2.65 45.03 23.82
N GLU A 25 2.63 45.85 22.76
CA GLU A 25 2.17 45.39 21.44
C GLU A 25 2.97 44.17 20.93
N GLU A 26 4.20 44.01 21.41
CA GLU A 26 5.05 42.84 21.18
C GLU A 26 4.48 41.54 21.80
N GLU A 27 4.01 41.58 23.05
CA GLU A 27 3.41 40.41 23.71
C GLU A 27 2.06 40.03 23.07
N LEU A 28 1.31 41.02 22.57
CA LEU A 28 0.08 40.75 21.84
C LEU A 28 0.38 40.11 20.47
N ALA A 29 1.49 40.48 19.83
CA ALA A 29 1.94 39.88 18.59
C ALA A 29 2.40 38.43 18.79
N THR A 30 3.15 38.13 19.86
CA THR A 30 3.58 36.76 20.17
C THR A 30 2.39 35.86 20.52
N ILE A 31 1.46 36.29 21.36
CA ILE A 31 0.26 35.50 21.71
C ILE A 31 -0.57 35.18 20.46
N ARG A 32 -0.73 36.14 19.54
CA ARG A 32 -1.45 35.94 18.28
C ARG A 32 -0.72 34.96 17.36
N GLU A 33 0.60 35.07 17.26
CA GLU A 33 1.42 34.17 16.44
C GLU A 33 1.42 32.75 17.03
N GLU A 34 1.61 32.59 18.34
CA GLU A 34 1.55 31.31 19.05
C GLU A 34 0.18 30.66 18.87
N GLY A 35 -0.92 31.41 19.02
CA GLY A 35 -2.26 30.91 18.77
C GLY A 35 -2.48 30.47 17.31
N TYR A 36 -1.91 31.20 16.36
CA TYR A 36 -1.97 30.85 14.94
C TYR A 36 -1.17 29.57 14.65
N GLN A 37 0.05 29.45 15.15
CA GLN A 37 0.89 28.26 14.98
C GLN A 37 0.27 27.03 15.65
N GLN A 38 -0.21 27.17 16.89
CA GLN A 38 -0.88 26.08 17.60
C GLN A 38 -2.13 25.60 16.84
N GLY A 39 -2.91 26.53 16.28
CA GLY A 39 -4.06 26.20 15.44
C GLY A 39 -3.66 25.44 14.17
N LYS A 40 -2.59 25.89 13.50
CA LYS A 40 -2.06 25.25 12.29
C LYS A 40 -1.55 23.83 12.57
N GLU A 41 -0.72 23.64 13.59
CA GLU A 41 -0.21 22.33 13.98
C GLU A 41 -1.33 21.37 14.38
N SER A 42 -2.37 21.86 15.06
CA SER A 42 -3.54 21.05 15.43
C SER A 42 -4.31 20.62 14.18
N ALA A 43 -4.54 21.52 13.23
CA ALA A 43 -5.18 21.20 11.96
C ALA A 43 -4.36 20.19 11.13
N GLU A 44 -3.04 20.34 11.08
CA GLU A 44 -2.14 19.39 10.42
C GLU A 44 -2.15 18.01 11.09
N ARG A 45 -2.17 17.96 12.43
CA ARG A 45 -2.25 16.70 13.18
C ARG A 45 -3.60 15.99 12.97
N ASP A 46 -4.70 16.72 13.04
CA ASP A 46 -6.04 16.18 12.86
C ASP A 46 -6.26 15.70 11.42
N SER A 47 -5.76 16.46 10.43
CA SER A 47 -5.82 16.05 9.02
C SER A 47 -4.92 14.85 8.72
N ALA A 48 -3.70 14.79 9.27
CA ALA A 48 -2.82 13.63 9.13
C ALA A 48 -3.44 12.36 9.77
N SER A 49 -4.01 12.51 10.96
CA SER A 49 -4.72 11.44 11.67
C SER A 49 -5.92 10.93 10.85
N ALA A 50 -6.79 11.83 10.41
CA ALA A 50 -7.97 11.49 9.60
C ALA A 50 -7.59 10.80 8.28
N LEU A 51 -6.54 11.27 7.61
CA LEU A 51 -6.06 10.69 6.36
C LEU A 51 -5.47 9.28 6.58
N SER A 52 -4.67 9.10 7.64
CA SER A 52 -4.10 7.78 7.99
C SER A 52 -5.20 6.77 8.35
N ALA A 53 -6.19 7.17 9.15
CA ALA A 53 -7.29 6.29 9.55
C ALA A 53 -8.16 5.86 8.35
N GLN A 54 -8.43 6.78 7.40
CA GLN A 54 -9.14 6.42 6.17
C GLN A 54 -8.34 5.45 5.29
N TYR A 55 -7.02 5.63 5.20
CA TYR A 55 -6.16 4.75 4.42
C TYR A 55 -6.12 3.34 5.02
N ASP A 56 -5.93 3.22 6.33
CA ASP A 56 -5.83 1.94 7.03
C ASP A 56 -7.14 1.13 6.93
N ALA A 57 -8.28 1.78 7.18
CA ALA A 57 -9.59 1.14 7.11
C ALA A 57 -9.92 0.63 5.69
N GLY A 58 -9.69 1.46 4.66
CA GLY A 58 -9.97 1.07 3.27
C GLY A 58 -9.07 -0.05 2.77
N HIS A 59 -7.81 -0.10 3.22
CA HIS A 59 -6.85 -1.11 2.81
C HIS A 59 -7.17 -2.49 3.41
N GLU A 60 -7.51 -2.55 4.70
CA GLU A 60 -7.79 -3.81 5.41
C GLU A 60 -9.06 -4.49 4.87
N GLU A 61 -10.17 -3.75 4.74
CA GLU A 61 -11.44 -4.28 4.23
C GLU A 61 -11.30 -4.82 2.80
N GLY A 62 -10.66 -4.06 1.92
CA GLY A 62 -10.45 -4.44 0.53
C GLY A 62 -9.57 -5.68 0.37
N TYR A 63 -8.50 -5.78 1.16
CA TYR A 63 -7.59 -6.93 1.13
C TYR A 63 -8.28 -8.22 1.62
N GLN A 64 -9.02 -8.14 2.73
CA GLN A 64 -9.69 -9.30 3.30
C GLN A 64 -10.82 -9.81 2.39
N ALA A 65 -11.66 -8.92 1.86
CA ALA A 65 -12.73 -9.28 0.93
C ALA A 65 -12.18 -9.91 -0.36
N GLY A 66 -11.11 -9.33 -0.92
CA GLY A 66 -10.46 -9.86 -2.11
C GLY A 66 -9.87 -11.26 -1.89
N TYR A 67 -9.19 -11.47 -0.75
CA TYR A 67 -8.60 -12.76 -0.39
C TYR A 67 -9.66 -13.85 -0.21
N GLN A 68 -10.74 -13.56 0.50
CA GLN A 68 -11.82 -14.52 0.73
C GLN A 68 -12.49 -14.94 -0.58
N LYS A 69 -12.85 -13.97 -1.42
CA LYS A 69 -13.47 -14.24 -2.73
C LYS A 69 -12.56 -15.08 -3.61
N GLY A 70 -11.27 -14.71 -3.72
CA GLY A 70 -10.30 -15.46 -4.50
C GLY A 70 -10.13 -16.91 -4.02
N ARG A 71 -10.16 -17.14 -2.70
CA ARG A 71 -10.10 -18.48 -2.12
C ARG A 71 -11.33 -19.31 -2.45
N GLU A 72 -12.52 -18.73 -2.36
CA GLU A 72 -13.78 -19.43 -2.70
C GLU A 72 -13.84 -19.78 -4.19
N ASP A 73 -13.48 -18.84 -5.06
CA ASP A 73 -13.51 -19.05 -6.51
C ASP A 73 -12.46 -20.10 -6.91
N GLY A 74 -11.25 -20.04 -6.36
CA GLY A 74 -10.22 -21.06 -6.56
C GLY A 74 -10.65 -22.45 -6.07
N LEU A 75 -11.37 -22.53 -4.94
CA LEU A 75 -11.90 -23.80 -4.42
C LEU A 75 -13.00 -24.36 -5.35
N LYS A 76 -13.87 -23.51 -5.89
CA LYS A 76 -14.91 -23.91 -6.86
C LYS A 76 -14.28 -24.39 -8.16
N GLU A 77 -13.31 -23.66 -8.71
CA GLU A 77 -12.57 -24.06 -9.91
C GLU A 77 -11.83 -25.38 -9.71
N ALA A 78 -11.14 -25.56 -8.58
CA ALA A 78 -10.46 -26.80 -8.24
C ALA A 78 -11.45 -27.97 -8.11
N ALA A 79 -12.60 -27.76 -7.47
CA ALA A 79 -13.64 -28.78 -7.33
C ALA A 79 -14.27 -29.15 -8.69
N GLN A 80 -14.50 -28.18 -9.57
CA GLN A 80 -15.00 -28.42 -10.92
C GLN A 80 -13.97 -29.20 -11.77
N LYS A 81 -12.70 -28.82 -11.69
CA LYS A 81 -11.61 -29.53 -12.36
C LYS A 81 -11.46 -30.96 -11.85
N ALA A 82 -11.52 -31.18 -10.53
CA ALA A 82 -11.48 -32.51 -9.94
C ALA A 82 -12.67 -33.39 -10.38
N LYS A 83 -13.87 -32.80 -10.52
CA LYS A 83 -15.05 -33.52 -11.06
C LYS A 83 -14.90 -33.85 -12.55
N ALA A 84 -14.32 -32.96 -13.34
CA ALA A 84 -14.03 -33.20 -14.76
C ALA A 84 -12.94 -34.26 -14.97
N ASP A 85 -11.89 -34.23 -14.15
CA ASP A 85 -10.81 -35.23 -14.17
C ASP A 85 -11.34 -36.61 -13.73
N LYS A 86 -12.22 -36.67 -12.72
CA LYS A 86 -12.86 -37.92 -12.26
C LYS A 86 -13.87 -38.49 -13.26
N ALA A 87 -14.51 -37.65 -14.08
CA ALA A 87 -15.36 -38.08 -15.19
C ALA A 87 -14.55 -38.61 -16.40
N LYS A 88 -13.26 -38.28 -16.50
CA LYS A 88 -12.36 -38.73 -17.57
C LYS A 88 -11.58 -40.01 -17.23
N GLU A 89 -11.61 -40.44 -15.97
CA GLU A 89 -10.90 -41.64 -15.48
C GLU A 89 -11.73 -42.95 -15.61
N GLU A 90 -13.05 -42.87 -15.81
CA GLU A 90 -13.93 -44.05 -15.88
C GLU A 90 -14.11 -44.65 -17.30
N SER A 91 -13.27 -44.25 -18.27
CA SER A 91 -13.33 -44.81 -19.63
C SER A 91 -11.97 -44.95 -20.34
N LYS A 92 -11.06 -45.81 -19.84
CA LYS A 92 -10.25 -46.67 -20.75
C LYS A 92 -9.54 -47.83 -20.02
N PRO A 93 -9.53 -49.06 -20.58
CA PRO A 93 -8.90 -50.22 -19.96
C PRO A 93 -7.37 -50.27 -20.13
N GLN A 94 -6.78 -51.03 -19.21
CA GLN A 94 -5.38 -51.39 -18.99
C GLN A 94 -4.76 -52.19 -20.16
N SER A 95 -3.60 -51.77 -20.69
CA SER A 95 -2.57 -52.69 -21.22
C SER A 95 -1.21 -51.99 -21.42
N LYS A 96 -0.14 -52.80 -21.42
CA LYS A 96 1.26 -52.44 -21.11
C LYS A 96 2.15 -52.33 -22.36
N THR A 97 3.30 -51.66 -22.14
CA THR A 97 4.65 -51.94 -22.69
C THR A 97 5.07 -51.37 -24.06
N SER A 98 6.22 -50.68 -24.00
CA SER A 98 7.38 -50.59 -24.93
C SER A 98 7.45 -49.55 -26.07
N THR A 99 8.37 -48.60 -25.84
CA THR A 99 9.55 -48.23 -26.65
C THR A 99 9.45 -47.24 -27.83
N ALA A 100 10.42 -46.31 -27.79
CA ALA A 100 11.10 -45.58 -28.87
C ALA A 100 10.61 -44.19 -29.30
N ALA A 101 11.52 -43.24 -29.07
CA ALA A 101 12.03 -42.21 -29.99
C ALA A 101 11.26 -40.87 -30.15
N SER A 102 12.02 -39.80 -29.85
CA SER A 102 12.26 -38.59 -30.68
C SER A 102 11.04 -37.84 -31.23
N SER A 103 10.93 -36.52 -31.22
CA SER A 103 11.92 -35.43 -31.20
C SER A 103 11.14 -34.10 -31.22
N SER A 104 11.80 -33.03 -30.77
CA SER A 104 11.77 -31.66 -31.30
C SER A 104 10.46 -31.13 -31.94
N GLY A 105 9.90 -30.09 -31.32
CA GLY A 105 8.80 -29.30 -31.88
C GLY A 105 8.78 -27.90 -31.29
N ASN A 106 9.62 -27.05 -31.89
CA ASN A 106 9.63 -25.59 -31.76
C ASN A 106 8.23 -25.00 -31.98
N SER A 107 7.75 -24.15 -31.05
CA SER A 107 6.62 -23.26 -31.30
C SER A 107 6.93 -21.85 -30.85
N THR A 108 7.48 -21.09 -31.79
CA THR A 108 7.30 -19.66 -31.93
C THR A 108 5.82 -19.35 -32.13
N THR A 109 5.21 -18.54 -31.27
CA THR A 109 4.02 -17.73 -31.63
C THR A 109 4.08 -16.37 -30.95
N THR A 110 4.76 -15.46 -31.65
CA THR A 110 4.36 -14.08 -31.97
C THR A 110 3.11 -13.53 -31.29
N SER A 111 3.35 -12.50 -30.47
CA SER A 111 2.69 -11.19 -30.47
C SER A 111 1.16 -11.19 -30.50
N GLN A 112 0.56 -11.06 -29.31
CA GLN A 112 -0.68 -10.33 -28.97
C GLN A 112 -1.34 -10.81 -27.66
N GLY A 113 -0.67 -11.69 -26.90
CA GLY A 113 -1.08 -12.11 -25.54
C GLY A 113 -0.15 -11.63 -24.41
N THR A 114 0.74 -10.68 -24.67
CA THR A 114 1.87 -10.39 -23.77
C THR A 114 1.46 -9.82 -22.41
N GLN A 115 0.32 -9.13 -22.33
CA GLN A 115 -0.18 -8.57 -21.06
C GLN A 115 -0.77 -9.63 -20.12
N THR A 116 -1.24 -10.76 -20.65
CA THR A 116 -1.85 -11.85 -19.87
C THR A 116 -0.87 -12.99 -19.57
N ALA A 117 0.38 -12.91 -20.05
CA ALA A 117 1.40 -13.91 -19.76
C ALA A 117 1.65 -14.00 -18.24
N THR A 118 1.60 -15.22 -17.72
CA THR A 118 1.95 -15.50 -16.32
C THR A 118 3.47 -15.43 -16.14
N VAL A 119 3.91 -14.55 -15.27
CA VAL A 119 5.29 -14.39 -14.82
C VAL A 119 5.36 -14.65 -13.31
N TYR A 120 6.55 -14.83 -12.78
CA TYR A 120 6.74 -15.16 -11.37
C TYR A 120 7.68 -14.18 -10.68
N VAL A 121 7.33 -13.79 -9.46
CA VAL A 121 8.15 -12.92 -8.61
C VAL A 121 8.50 -13.64 -7.30
N THR A 122 9.63 -13.25 -6.70
CA THR A 122 10.08 -13.71 -5.39
C THR A 122 9.62 -12.74 -4.30
N ASP A 123 9.59 -13.16 -3.03
CA ASP A 123 9.17 -12.32 -1.89
C ASP A 123 9.93 -11.00 -1.77
N THR A 124 11.24 -11.01 -1.99
CA THR A 124 12.13 -9.87 -1.72
C THR A 124 12.78 -9.28 -2.98
N GLY A 125 12.56 -9.90 -4.14
CA GLY A 125 13.26 -9.54 -5.38
C GLY A 125 12.51 -8.53 -6.22
N SER A 126 13.21 -7.56 -6.80
CA SER A 126 12.63 -6.53 -7.69
C SER A 126 12.48 -6.97 -9.15
N LYS A 127 12.51 -8.28 -9.41
CA LYS A 127 12.50 -8.85 -10.75
C LYS A 127 11.38 -9.86 -10.95
N TYR A 128 10.86 -9.92 -12.17
CA TYR A 128 10.01 -11.01 -12.61
C TYR A 128 10.81 -12.03 -13.42
N HIS A 129 10.33 -13.26 -13.40
CA HIS A 129 11.06 -14.44 -13.85
C HIS A 129 10.14 -15.39 -14.61
N ARG A 130 10.77 -16.31 -15.35
CA ARG A 130 10.13 -17.49 -15.93
C ARG A 130 10.11 -18.61 -14.88
N TYR A 131 9.10 -19.47 -14.94
CA TYR A 131 9.04 -20.68 -14.12
C TYR A 131 10.34 -21.50 -14.24
N GLY A 132 10.85 -21.99 -13.11
CA GLY A 132 12.10 -22.76 -13.02
C GLY A 132 13.38 -21.93 -12.99
N CYS A 133 13.30 -20.59 -12.83
CA CYS A 133 14.49 -19.79 -12.58
C CYS A 133 15.16 -20.22 -11.26
N ARG A 134 16.51 -20.24 -11.24
CA ARG A 134 17.29 -20.64 -10.05
C ARG A 134 17.01 -19.81 -8.80
N TYR A 135 16.55 -18.56 -8.97
CA TYR A 135 16.25 -17.64 -7.87
C TYR A 135 14.81 -17.81 -7.33
N LEU A 136 13.97 -18.62 -7.97
CA LEU A 136 12.59 -18.89 -7.53
C LEU A 136 12.44 -20.12 -6.65
N ARG A 137 13.55 -20.67 -6.16
CA ARG A 137 13.53 -21.91 -5.37
C ARG A 137 12.87 -21.72 -4.02
N GLU A 138 13.05 -20.55 -3.42
CA GLU A 138 12.59 -20.24 -2.06
C GLU A 138 11.21 -19.61 -2.05
N SER A 139 10.88 -18.80 -3.06
CA SER A 139 9.59 -18.13 -3.20
C SER A 139 9.16 -18.03 -4.66
N CYS A 140 7.86 -18.20 -4.91
CA CYS A 140 7.28 -18.27 -6.24
C CYS A 140 5.84 -17.75 -6.24
N HIS A 141 5.66 -16.49 -6.62
CA HIS A 141 4.34 -15.86 -6.72
C HIS A 141 3.98 -15.60 -8.17
N ALA A 142 2.92 -16.24 -8.65
CA ALA A 142 2.41 -16.02 -10.00
C ALA A 142 1.72 -14.65 -10.10
N ARG A 143 2.06 -13.89 -11.13
CA ARG A 143 1.49 -12.57 -11.47
C ARG A 143 1.28 -12.47 -12.98
N THR A 144 0.40 -11.58 -13.42
CA THR A 144 0.37 -11.23 -14.84
C THR A 144 1.54 -10.31 -15.17
N LEU A 145 2.03 -10.38 -16.40
CA LEU A 145 3.11 -9.52 -16.88
C LEU A 145 2.75 -8.03 -16.75
N SER A 146 1.49 -7.68 -17.03
CA SER A 146 0.97 -6.32 -16.83
C SER A 146 1.07 -5.86 -15.37
N GLN A 147 0.68 -6.71 -14.41
CA GLN A 147 0.78 -6.41 -12.98
C GLN A 147 2.23 -6.26 -12.53
N ALA A 148 3.11 -7.16 -12.95
CA ALA A 148 4.53 -7.09 -12.60
C ALA A 148 5.17 -5.79 -13.11
N LYS A 149 4.87 -5.39 -14.35
CA LYS A 149 5.34 -4.11 -14.90
C LYS A 149 4.72 -2.90 -14.20
N GLY A 150 3.41 -2.94 -13.93
CA GLY A 150 2.70 -1.86 -13.22
C GLY A 150 3.22 -1.62 -11.80
N GLN A 151 3.76 -2.66 -11.16
CA GLN A 151 4.41 -2.58 -9.85
C GLN A 151 5.92 -2.28 -9.92
N GLY A 152 6.47 -2.07 -11.12
CA GLY A 152 7.88 -1.67 -11.30
C GLY A 152 8.90 -2.82 -11.31
N TYR A 153 8.46 -4.08 -11.39
CA TYR A 153 9.39 -5.21 -11.49
C TYR A 153 10.07 -5.23 -12.86
N THR A 154 11.36 -5.57 -12.88
CA THR A 154 12.17 -5.66 -14.10
C THR A 154 12.41 -7.11 -14.53
N ALA A 155 12.69 -7.36 -15.81
CA ALA A 155 12.96 -8.72 -16.28
C ALA A 155 14.24 -9.29 -15.66
N CYS A 156 14.21 -10.56 -15.28
CA CYS A 156 15.41 -11.28 -14.88
C CYS A 156 16.28 -11.63 -16.10
N SER A 157 17.51 -11.12 -16.13
CA SER A 157 18.49 -11.40 -17.20
C SER A 157 18.99 -12.85 -17.24
N VAL A 158 18.81 -13.61 -16.14
CA VAL A 158 19.28 -15.00 -16.05
C VAL A 158 18.31 -15.97 -16.71
N CYS A 159 17.00 -15.71 -16.62
CA CYS A 159 15.99 -16.60 -17.19
C CYS A 159 15.22 -15.98 -18.38
N ASN A 160 15.54 -14.76 -18.77
CA ASN A 160 14.98 -14.04 -19.93
C ASN A 160 13.47 -14.27 -20.09
N PRO A 161 12.66 -13.84 -19.11
CA PRO A 161 11.22 -14.01 -19.18
C PRO A 161 10.61 -13.24 -20.35
N PRO A 162 9.40 -13.60 -20.81
CA PRO A 162 8.69 -12.84 -21.84
C PRO A 162 8.49 -11.38 -21.40
N ALA A 163 8.62 -10.45 -22.34
CA ALA A 163 8.49 -9.00 -22.15
C ALA A 163 7.22 -8.48 -22.78
#